data_AF-A0A3M2I5B0-F1
#
_entry.id   AF-A0A3M2I5B0-F1
#
_cell.length_a   1.000
_cell.length_b   1.000
_cell.length_c   1.000
_cell.angle_alpha   90.00
_cell.angle_beta   90.00
_cell.angle_gamma   90.00
#
_symmetry.space_group_name_H-M   'P 1'
#
loop_
_entity.id
_entity.type
_entity.pdbx_description
1 polymer ?
#
loop_
_entity_poly.entity_id
_entity_poly.type
_entity_poly.pdbx_seq_one_letter_code
_entity_poly.pdbx_strand_id
1 'polypeptide(L)'
;MKVEVAAAWPNRVTSRHVELADGASAADALAASGLGEGYPLAGMAVFGRRVTADAVLRDGDRLELLRALVIDPKEARRRRAETARTMKTKARG
;
A
#
# COMPACT_ATOMS: atom_id res chain seq x y z
N MET A 1 -5.30 4.24 -19.52
CA MET A 1 -4.85 3.11 -18.66
C MET A 1 -5.76 2.87 -17.46
N LYS A 2 -5.81 1.63 -16.96
CA LYS A 2 -6.52 1.19 -15.75
C LYS A 2 -5.54 0.91 -14.61
N VAL A 3 -5.78 1.52 -13.46
CA VAL A 3 -4.93 1.40 -12.25
C VAL A 3 -5.80 0.97 -11.08
N GLU A 4 -5.27 0.13 -10.19
CA GLU A 4 -5.90 -0.17 -8.90
C GLU A 4 -5.30 0.74 -7.81
N VAL A 5 -6.12 1.42 -7.03
CA VAL A 5 -5.70 2.15 -5.83
C VAL A 5 -6.19 1.39 -4.60
N ALA A 6 -5.29 1.07 -3.67
CA ALA A 6 -5.58 0.23 -2.51
C ALA A 6 -5.15 0.89 -1.19
N ALA A 7 -6.06 0.90 -0.21
CA ALA A 7 -5.84 1.37 1.15
C ALA A 7 -6.08 0.23 2.15
N ALA A 8 -5.17 0.06 3.12
CA ALA A 8 -5.20 -1.06 4.07
C ALA A 8 -5.20 -0.59 5.52
N TRP A 9 -6.28 -0.93 6.24
CA TRP A 9 -6.41 -0.81 7.69
C TRP A 9 -6.13 -2.16 8.36
N PRO A 10 -5.93 -2.20 9.69
CA PRO A 10 -5.66 -3.46 10.41
C PRO A 10 -6.71 -4.57 10.19
N ASN A 11 -7.97 -4.20 9.95
CA ASN A 11 -9.11 -5.13 9.86
C ASN A 11 -9.86 -5.06 8.53
N ARG A 12 -9.42 -4.23 7.57
CA ARG A 12 -10.06 -4.12 6.25
C ARG A 12 -9.09 -3.62 5.20
N VAL A 13 -9.32 -4.04 3.97
CA VAL A 13 -8.68 -3.50 2.78
C VAL A 13 -9.79 -2.95 1.88
N THR A 14 -9.55 -1.78 1.31
CA THR A 14 -10.42 -1.18 0.31
C THR A 14 -9.59 -0.88 -0.92
N SER A 15 -10.05 -1.33 -2.08
CA SER A 15 -9.45 -0.93 -3.35
C SER A 15 -10.48 -0.44 -4.35
N ARG A 16 -10.04 0.38 -5.29
CA ARG A 16 -10.85 0.94 -6.37
C ARG A 16 -10.03 0.95 -7.65
N HIS A 17 -10.64 0.49 -8.73
CA HIS A 17 -10.06 0.67 -10.06
C HIS A 17 -10.44 2.05 -10.59
N VAL A 18 -9.48 2.75 -11.16
CA VAL A 18 -9.64 4.06 -11.81
C VAL A 18 -9.16 3.97 -13.24
N GLU A 19 -9.86 4.65 -14.14
CA GLU A 19 -9.41 4.87 -15.52
C GLU A 19 -8.77 6.25 -15.59
N LEU A 20 -7.55 6.30 -16.12
CA LEU A 20 -6.72 7.49 -16.20
C LEU A 20 -6.17 7.65 -17.61
N ALA A 21 -5.86 8.90 -17.97
CA ALA A 21 -5.09 9.18 -19.17
C ALA A 21 -3.69 8.55 -19.07
N ASP A 22 -3.11 8.18 -20.21
CA ASP A 22 -1.75 7.64 -20.23
C ASP A 22 -0.76 8.72 -19.77
N GLY A 23 0.21 8.32 -18.95
CA GLY A 23 1.15 9.25 -18.32
C GLY A 23 0.67 9.90 -17.03
N ALA A 24 -0.54 9.57 -16.54
CA ALA A 24 -1.04 10.10 -15.26
C ALA A 24 -0.15 9.68 -14.08
N SER A 25 -0.14 10.54 -13.06
CA SER A 25 0.69 10.40 -11.87
C SER A 25 0.02 9.62 -10.74
N ALA A 26 0.79 9.29 -9.71
CA ALA A 26 0.26 8.73 -8.46
C ALA A 26 -0.73 9.68 -7.77
N ALA A 27 -0.53 10.99 -7.86
CA ALA A 27 -1.47 11.99 -7.34
C ALA A 27 -2.81 11.95 -8.07
N ASP A 28 -2.79 11.83 -9.40
CA ASP A 28 -4.01 11.76 -10.22
C ASP A 28 -4.82 10.51 -9.88
N ALA A 29 -4.15 9.36 -9.73
CA ALA A 29 -4.79 8.12 -9.32
C ALA A 29 -5.41 8.22 -7.92
N LEU A 30 -4.68 8.81 -6.96
CA LEU A 30 -5.18 9.05 -5.61
C LEU A 30 -6.44 9.92 -5.63
N ALA A 31 -6.41 11.04 -6.35
CA ALA A 31 -7.53 11.97 -6.48
C ALA A 31 -8.75 11.28 -7.13
N ALA A 32 -8.55 10.60 -8.27
CA ALA A 32 -9.61 9.87 -8.97
C ALA A 32 -10.22 8.75 -8.12
N SER A 33 -9.44 8.13 -7.22
CA SER A 33 -9.93 7.04 -6.38
C SER A 33 -10.87 7.52 -5.27
N GLY A 34 -10.73 8.76 -4.79
CA GLY A 34 -11.40 9.23 -3.56
C GLY A 34 -11.02 8.46 -2.29
N LEU A 35 -10.06 7.53 -2.34
CA LEU A 35 -9.65 6.72 -1.18
C LEU A 35 -8.69 7.45 -0.23
N GLY A 36 -8.20 8.63 -0.63
CA GLY A 36 -7.34 9.47 0.22
C GLY A 36 -8.09 10.15 1.37
N GLU A 37 -9.39 10.38 1.22
CA GLU A 37 -10.18 11.09 2.24
C GLU A 37 -10.31 10.25 3.52
N GLY A 38 -9.86 10.82 4.64
CA GLY A 38 -9.90 10.16 5.95
C GLY A 38 -8.90 9.01 6.13
N TYR A 39 -8.05 8.70 5.14
CA TYR A 39 -6.94 7.76 5.29
C TYR A 39 -5.72 8.49 5.85
N PRO A 40 -5.06 7.98 6.92
CA PRO A 40 -3.84 8.58 7.48
C PRO A 40 -2.64 8.28 6.56
N LEU A 41 -2.64 8.92 5.38
CA LEU A 41 -1.65 8.73 4.33
C LEU A 41 -0.27 9.21 4.79
N ALA A 42 0.69 8.29 4.81
CA ALA A 42 2.10 8.56 5.12
C ALA A 42 3.03 8.40 3.90
N GLY A 43 2.47 7.97 2.77
CA GLY A 43 3.20 7.81 1.51
C GLY A 43 2.46 6.89 0.55
N MET A 44 3.03 6.73 -0.63
CA MET A 44 2.48 5.87 -1.68
C MET A 44 3.55 4.88 -2.14
N ALA A 45 3.10 3.74 -2.65
CA ALA A 45 3.97 2.76 -3.27
C ALA A 45 3.31 2.12 -4.50
N VAL A 46 4.12 1.67 -5.44
CA VAL A 46 3.68 0.80 -6.53
C VAL A 46 4.35 -0.55 -6.32
N PHE A 47 3.55 -1.61 -6.16
CA PHE A 47 4.02 -2.97 -5.85
C PHE A 47 5.09 -3.01 -4.73
N GLY A 48 4.80 -2.37 -3.60
CA GLY A 48 5.70 -2.31 -2.44
C GLY A 48 6.92 -1.38 -2.56
N ARG A 49 7.12 -0.70 -3.71
CA ARG A 49 8.20 0.29 -3.89
C ARG A 49 7.66 1.69 -3.69
N ARG A 50 8.24 2.46 -2.75
CA ARG A 50 7.82 3.84 -2.49
C ARG A 50 7.95 4.72 -3.72
N VAL A 51 6.94 5.55 -3.94
CA VAL A 51 6.89 6.52 -5.03
C VAL A 51 6.50 7.90 -4.51
N THR A 52 6.90 8.95 -5.23
CA THR A 52 6.42 10.31 -5.01
C THR A 52 5.05 10.50 -5.65
N ALA A 53 4.41 11.63 -5.34
CA ALA A 53 3.14 12.03 -5.95
C ALA A 53 3.22 12.15 -7.48
N ASP A 54 4.36 12.61 -8.00
CA ASP A 54 4.59 12.86 -9.43
C ASP A 54 5.00 11.59 -10.22
N ALA A 55 5.09 10.43 -9.57
CA ALA A 55 5.49 9.21 -10.24
C ALA A 55 4.46 8.81 -11.29
N VAL A 56 4.90 8.69 -12.55
CA VAL A 56 4.08 8.26 -13.67
C VAL A 56 3.72 6.78 -13.51
N LEU A 57 2.43 6.49 -13.60
CA LEU A 57 1.90 5.14 -13.51
C LEU A 57 1.80 4.47 -14.89
N ARG A 58 1.68 3.15 -14.87
CA ARG A 58 1.46 2.30 -16.05
C ARG A 58 0.15 1.56 -15.93
N ASP A 59 -0.34 1.09 -17.07
CA ASP A 59 -1.51 0.22 -17.13
C ASP A 59 -1.30 -1.04 -16.29
N GLY A 60 -2.28 -1.36 -15.45
CA GLY A 60 -2.25 -2.49 -14.53
C GLY A 60 -1.47 -2.25 -13.24
N ASP A 61 -0.88 -1.07 -13.03
CA ASP A 61 -0.23 -0.75 -11.75
C ASP A 61 -1.23 -0.78 -10.60
N ARG A 62 -0.75 -1.22 -9.43
CA ARG A 62 -1.44 -1.03 -8.16
C ARG A 62 -0.72 0.03 -7.33
N LEU A 63 -1.40 1.14 -7.09
CA LEU A 63 -0.99 2.18 -6.17
C LEU A 63 -1.48 1.86 -4.76
N GLU A 64 -0.54 1.68 -3.84
CA GLU A 64 -0.74 1.31 -2.44
C GLU A 64 -0.62 2.55 -1.56
N LEU A 65 -1.66 2.86 -0.80
CA LEU A 65 -1.69 3.96 0.16
C LEU A 65 -1.07 3.48 1.48
N LEU A 66 0.09 4.01 1.83
CA LEU A 66 0.82 3.64 3.04
C LEU A 66 0.33 4.47 4.22
N ARG A 67 0.30 3.85 5.40
CA ARG A 67 0.05 4.51 6.70
C ARG A 67 1.29 4.48 7.57
N ALA A 68 1.38 5.41 8.51
CA ALA A 68 2.43 5.40 9.51
C ALA A 68 2.40 4.10 10.34
N LEU A 69 3.59 3.60 10.69
CA LEU A 69 3.71 2.49 11.63
C LEU A 69 3.39 3.02 13.03
N VAL A 70 2.42 2.39 13.71
CA VAL A 70 1.98 2.77 15.06
C VAL A 70 2.91 2.18 16.14
N ILE A 71 3.72 1.19 15.79
CA ILE A 71 4.70 0.57 16.68
C ILE A 71 6.10 1.07 16.31
N ASP A 72 6.92 1.34 17.34
CA ASP A 72 8.35 1.58 17.18
C ASP A 72 8.96 0.52 16.24
N PRO A 73 9.66 0.92 15.15
CA PRO A 73 10.21 0.00 14.16
C PRO A 73 10.99 -1.19 14.76
N LYS A 74 11.63 -1.01 15.92
CA LYS A 74 12.38 -2.03 16.66
C LYS A 74 11.47 -3.11 17.26
N GLU A 75 10.37 -2.69 17.88
CA GLU A 75 9.31 -3.59 18.37
C GLU A 75 8.62 -4.32 17.20
N ALA A 76 8.31 -3.60 16.11
CA ALA A 76 7.66 -4.20 14.93
C ALA A 76 8.57 -5.24 14.24
N ARG A 77 9.88 -5.00 14.22
CA ARG A 77 10.86 -5.96 13.70
C ARG A 77 10.96 -7.19 14.60
N ARG A 78 10.97 -7.02 15.93
CA ARG A 78 10.99 -8.13 16.89
C ARG A 78 9.77 -9.03 16.72
N ARG A 79 8.55 -8.45 16.71
CA ARG A 79 7.29 -9.19 16.54
C ARG A 79 7.23 -9.97 15.22
N ARG A 80 7.72 -9.37 14.12
CA ARG A 80 7.78 -10.04 12.79
C ARG A 80 8.74 -11.24 12.77
N ALA A 81 9.89 -11.12 13.43
CA ALA A 81 10.84 -12.22 13.54
C ALA A 81 10.31 -13.39 14.40
N GLU A 82 9.57 -13.09 15.45
CA GLU A 82 8.93 -14.08 16.33
C GLU A 82 7.84 -14.87 15.59
N THR A 83 6.95 -14.19 14.87
CA THR A 83 5.88 -14.84 14.08
C THR A 83 6.43 -15.69 12.93
N ALA A 84 7.50 -15.25 12.25
CA ALA A 84 8.18 -16.05 11.23
C ALA A 84 8.83 -17.33 11.80
N ARG A 85 9.33 -17.29 13.04
CA ARG A 85 9.88 -18.48 13.73
C ARG A 85 8.77 -19.46 14.12
N THR A 86 7.65 -18.99 14.65
CA THR A 86 6.52 -19.85 15.05
C THR A 86 5.91 -20.59 13.85
N MET A 87 5.81 -19.96 12.68
CA MET A 87 5.32 -20.64 11.47
C MET A 87 6.28 -21.72 10.96
N LYS A 88 7.60 -21.56 11.12
CA LYS A 88 8.60 -22.57 10.73
C LYS A 88 8.59 -23.80 11.63
N THR A 89 8.26 -23.65 12.90
CA THR A 89 8.14 -24.76 13.86
C THR A 89 6.87 -25.59 13.64
N LYS A 90 5.76 -24.94 13.28
CA LYS A 90 4.48 -25.64 13.05
C LYS A 90 4.41 -26.40 11.71
N ALA A 91 5.20 -25.99 10.72
CA ALA A 91 5.29 -26.66 9.41
C ALA A 91 6.24 -27.87 9.37
N ARG A 92 6.85 -28.25 10.51
CA ARG A 92 7.80 -29.37 10.64
C ARG A 92 7.34 -30.44 11.65
N GLY A 93 6.10 -30.36 12.12
CA GLY A 93 5.50 -31.32 13.05
C GLY A 93 4.32 -32.04 12.40
#